data_AF-A0A2V7WYT3-F1
#
_entry.id   AF-A0A2V7WYT3-F1
#
_cell.length_a   1.000
_cell.length_b   1.000
_cell.length_c   1.000
_cell.angle_alpha   90.00
_cell.angle_beta   90.00
_cell.angle_gamma   90.00
#
_symmetry.space_group_name_H-M   'P 1'
#
loop_
_entity.id
_entity.type
_entity.pdbx_description
1 polymer ?
#
loop_
_entity_poly.entity_id
_entity_poly.type
_entity_poly.pdbx_seq_one_letter_code
_entity_poly.pdbx_strand_id
1 'polypeptide(L)'
;MKPGPSDLVTQITRRQWLLRLGETVALAGVSGLIPEYPLGFFSNEAPSLPPGLYDPSPDHLVHALSGHHLPVPAAGSETDYVQAGASHSLQFFSAEDFNTITGFISTLLGDLPGNTLNEVAQWVDLWCCSAQAVREAARNLDPLHRALAVAYFGEASVAEIEAADPASIVRQGITELNRICQDEHGNAFASLAVPEQQHVVRSISTRKDSSLHKFFELIRNEAIRGYYTSAAGLKELDYKGNTYYPYCPGCESQKT
;
A
#
# COMPACT_ATOMS: atom_id res chain seq x y z
N MET A 1 -23.99 3.84 -44.86
CA MET A 1 -23.04 4.74 -44.17
C MET A 1 -22.12 3.91 -43.30
N LYS A 2 -20.84 3.82 -43.64
CA LYS A 2 -19.80 3.24 -42.79
C LYS A 2 -19.29 4.34 -41.84
N PRO A 3 -19.20 4.12 -40.52
CA PRO A 3 -18.55 5.08 -39.64
C PRO A 3 -17.04 5.08 -39.91
N GLY A 4 -16.45 6.28 -39.90
CA GLY A 4 -15.05 6.55 -40.21
C GLY A 4 -14.09 6.27 -39.04
N PRO A 5 -12.77 6.27 -39.29
CA PRO A 5 -11.76 5.92 -38.31
C PRO A 5 -11.43 7.15 -37.45
N SER A 6 -12.18 7.39 -36.36
CA SER A 6 -11.84 8.44 -35.39
C SER A 6 -12.19 8.15 -33.93
N ASP A 7 -12.87 7.04 -33.61
CA ASP A 7 -13.33 6.75 -32.24
C ASP A 7 -12.58 5.59 -31.56
N LEU A 8 -11.32 5.37 -31.92
CA LEU A 8 -10.46 4.38 -31.26
C LEU A 8 -9.44 5.07 -30.33
N VAL A 9 -9.91 5.97 -29.46
CA VAL A 9 -9.22 6.15 -28.17
C VAL A 9 -9.51 4.87 -27.40
N THR A 10 -8.58 3.93 -27.54
CA THR A 10 -8.62 2.61 -26.92
C THR A 10 -8.86 2.78 -25.42
N GLN A 11 -9.97 2.23 -24.92
CA GLN A 11 -10.21 2.08 -23.49
C GLN A 11 -9.14 1.13 -22.93
N ILE A 12 -8.02 1.69 -22.52
CA ILE A 12 -6.98 0.99 -21.77
C ILE A 12 -7.58 0.68 -20.40
N THR A 13 -7.58 -0.58 -19.99
CA THR A 13 -8.04 -0.95 -18.64
C THR A 13 -7.07 -0.40 -17.58
N ARG A 14 -7.52 -0.11 -16.35
CA ARG A 14 -6.64 0.40 -15.27
C ARG A 14 -5.37 -0.45 -15.11
N ARG A 15 -5.52 -1.78 -15.16
CA ARG A 15 -4.41 -2.73 -15.18
C ARG A 15 -3.45 -2.51 -16.36
N GLN A 16 -3.97 -2.34 -17.58
CA GLN A 16 -3.13 -2.04 -18.75
C GLN A 16 -2.46 -0.67 -18.64
N TRP A 17 -3.10 0.30 -17.98
CA TRP A 17 -2.54 1.62 -17.77
C TRP A 17 -1.41 1.61 -16.73
N LEU A 18 -1.58 0.89 -15.62
CA LEU A 18 -0.52 0.61 -14.63
C LEU A 18 0.66 -0.16 -15.26
N LEU A 19 0.37 -1.13 -16.15
CA LEU A 19 1.40 -1.85 -16.88
C LEU A 19 2.16 -0.96 -17.88
N ARG A 20 1.48 -0.04 -18.57
CA ARG A 20 2.13 0.93 -19.47
C ARG A 20 2.96 1.97 -18.72
N LEU A 21 2.57 2.37 -17.51
CA LEU A 21 3.43 3.16 -16.61
C LEU A 21 4.62 2.36 -16.05
N GLY A 22 4.54 1.03 -16.10
CA GLY A 22 5.55 0.10 -15.60
C GLY A 22 6.54 -0.41 -16.67
N GLU A 23 6.39 -0.06 -17.95
CA GLU A 23 7.20 -0.60 -19.07
C GLU A 23 8.71 -0.23 -19.05
N THR A 24 9.24 0.34 -17.95
CA THR A 24 10.69 0.47 -17.70
C THR A 24 11.19 -0.14 -16.38
N VAL A 25 10.42 -0.96 -15.66
CA VAL A 25 10.95 -1.77 -14.57
C VAL A 25 10.36 -3.18 -14.63
N ALA A 26 11.27 -4.14 -14.87
CA ALA A 26 10.99 -5.55 -14.97
C ALA A 26 10.33 -6.12 -13.71
N LEU A 27 9.48 -7.13 -13.94
CA LEU A 27 9.12 -8.23 -13.05
C LEU A 27 9.98 -8.32 -11.77
N ALA A 28 9.57 -7.59 -10.74
CA ALA A 28 9.85 -7.93 -9.36
C ALA A 28 8.48 -8.21 -8.74
N GLY A 29 8.29 -9.46 -8.33
CA GLY A 29 7.10 -9.91 -7.66
C GLY A 29 6.78 -9.05 -6.44
N VAL A 30 5.50 -9.11 -6.07
CA VAL A 30 4.92 -8.62 -4.82
C VAL A 30 5.79 -9.09 -3.65
N SER A 31 6.75 -8.27 -3.23
CA SER A 31 7.46 -8.41 -1.96
C SER A 31 8.40 -7.23 -1.77
N GLY A 32 7.91 -6.25 -1.00
CA GLY A 32 8.76 -5.64 -0.01
C GLY A 32 8.58 -6.36 1.32
N LEU A 33 8.43 -7.71 1.35
CA LEU A 33 9.10 -8.65 2.26
C LEU A 33 8.48 -10.05 2.34
N ILE A 34 8.83 -10.90 1.39
CA ILE A 34 8.86 -12.34 1.56
C ILE A 34 10.21 -12.80 0.99
N PRO A 35 11.14 -13.31 1.81
CA PRO A 35 12.25 -14.07 1.30
C PRO A 35 11.69 -15.31 0.61
N GLU A 36 11.74 -15.37 -0.71
CA GLU A 36 11.65 -16.64 -1.42
C GLU A 36 12.95 -17.41 -1.15
N TYR A 37 12.93 -18.30 -0.16
CA TYR A 37 13.88 -19.40 -0.08
C TYR A 37 13.18 -20.71 0.30
N PRO A 38 13.69 -21.84 -0.23
CA PRO A 38 12.95 -23.06 -0.46
C PRO A 38 12.79 -23.88 0.82
N LEU A 39 11.64 -24.55 0.92
CA LEU A 39 11.44 -25.91 1.44
C LEU A 39 12.72 -26.58 1.98
N GLY A 40 13.07 -26.29 3.23
CA GLY A 40 14.21 -26.92 3.92
C GLY A 40 13.94 -27.29 5.38
N PHE A 41 12.80 -26.91 5.95
CA PHE A 41 12.51 -27.09 7.38
C PHE A 41 11.69 -28.36 7.73
N PHE A 42 11.40 -29.23 6.77
CA PHE A 42 10.85 -30.56 7.08
C PHE A 42 11.96 -31.52 7.48
N SER A 43 12.55 -31.29 8.65
CA SER A 43 13.24 -32.32 9.41
C SER A 43 12.49 -32.52 10.73
N ASN A 44 12.19 -33.79 11.02
CA ASN A 44 11.26 -34.26 12.04
C ASN A 44 11.57 -33.74 13.46
N GLU A 45 10.47 -33.57 14.22
CA GLU A 45 10.30 -33.11 15.61
C GLU A 45 10.35 -31.59 15.84
N ALA A 46 9.15 -31.00 15.95
CA ALA A 46 8.97 -29.65 16.47
C ALA A 46 9.40 -29.59 17.95
N PRO A 47 10.17 -28.58 18.37
CA PRO A 47 10.56 -28.42 19.77
C PRO A 47 9.33 -28.17 20.66
N SER A 48 9.31 -28.77 21.85
CA SER A 48 8.23 -28.60 22.83
C SER A 48 8.10 -27.13 23.24
N LEU A 49 6.88 -26.59 23.15
CA LEU A 49 6.59 -25.20 23.49
C LEU A 49 6.88 -24.88 24.96
N PRO A 50 7.28 -23.62 25.27
CA PRO A 50 7.47 -23.17 26.66
C PRO A 50 6.18 -23.29 27.49
N PRO A 51 6.28 -23.44 28.82
CA PRO A 51 5.11 -23.46 29.70
C PRO A 51 4.22 -22.23 29.49
N GLY A 52 2.94 -22.44 29.15
CA GLY A 52 1.96 -21.39 28.90
C GLY A 52 1.69 -21.09 27.41
N LEU A 53 2.51 -21.61 26.49
CA LEU A 53 2.17 -21.65 25.07
C LEU A 53 1.58 -23.01 24.71
N TYR A 54 0.40 -23.00 24.12
CA TYR A 54 -0.29 -24.19 23.65
C TYR A 54 -0.35 -24.17 22.12
N ASP A 55 -0.14 -25.32 21.50
CA ASP A 55 -0.53 -25.48 20.10
C ASP A 55 -2.05 -25.30 20.03
N PRO A 56 -2.56 -24.32 19.27
CA PRO A 56 -3.99 -24.14 19.15
C PRO A 56 -4.55 -25.39 18.45
N SER A 57 -5.42 -26.13 19.14
CA SER A 57 -6.02 -27.30 18.51
C SER A 57 -6.79 -26.86 17.26
N PRO A 58 -6.80 -27.66 16.19
CA PRO A 58 -7.59 -27.36 14.99
C PRO A 58 -9.05 -27.03 15.33
N ASP A 59 -9.62 -27.75 16.32
CA ASP A 59 -10.96 -27.50 16.83
C ASP A 59 -11.09 -26.13 17.55
N HIS A 60 -10.06 -25.67 18.28
CA HIS A 60 -10.03 -24.33 18.88
C HIS A 60 -9.99 -23.24 17.81
N LEU A 61 -9.20 -23.42 16.74
CA LEU A 61 -9.16 -22.46 15.64
C LEU A 61 -10.47 -22.43 14.87
N VAL A 62 -11.06 -23.61 14.58
CA VAL A 62 -12.37 -23.70 13.93
C VAL A 62 -13.43 -23.04 14.80
N HIS A 63 -13.46 -23.30 16.11
CA HIS A 63 -14.44 -22.69 17.01
C HIS A 63 -14.24 -21.17 17.18
N ALA A 64 -13.00 -20.70 17.23
CA ALA A 64 -12.67 -19.27 17.33
C ALA A 64 -13.01 -18.49 16.05
N LEU A 65 -12.79 -19.09 14.88
CA LEU A 65 -13.04 -18.48 13.57
C LEU A 65 -14.47 -18.68 13.05
N SER A 66 -15.16 -19.75 13.47
CA SER A 66 -16.54 -20.07 13.07
C SER A 66 -17.59 -19.49 14.02
N GLY A 67 -17.17 -18.94 15.16
CA GLY A 67 -18.07 -18.30 16.11
C GLY A 67 -18.81 -17.13 15.47
N HIS A 68 -20.16 -17.15 15.50
CA HIS A 68 -21.03 -16.07 15.01
C HIS A 68 -20.94 -14.77 15.84
N HIS A 69 -20.08 -14.73 16.85
CA HIS A 69 -19.74 -13.55 17.61
C HIS A 69 -18.36 -13.13 17.16
N LEU A 70 -18.28 -12.19 16.22
CA LEU A 70 -17.04 -11.47 16.00
C LEU A 70 -16.62 -10.91 17.36
N PRO A 71 -15.48 -11.30 17.94
CA PRO A 71 -15.01 -10.70 19.17
C PRO A 71 -14.78 -9.22 18.86
N VAL A 72 -15.73 -8.38 19.29
CA VAL A 72 -15.55 -6.93 19.25
C VAL A 72 -14.52 -6.66 20.34
N PRO A 73 -13.31 -6.21 19.99
CA PRO A 73 -12.32 -5.86 20.98
C PRO A 73 -12.92 -4.85 21.96
N ALA A 74 -12.52 -4.90 23.23
CA ALA A 74 -12.99 -3.90 24.19
C ALA A 74 -12.51 -2.51 23.74
N ALA A 75 -13.40 -1.51 23.77
CA ALA A 75 -13.05 -0.14 23.40
C ALA A 75 -11.83 0.34 24.22
N GLY A 76 -10.80 0.84 23.54
CA GLY A 76 -9.52 1.26 24.11
C GLY A 76 -8.51 0.14 24.38
N SER A 77 -8.80 -1.11 23.99
CA SER A 77 -7.82 -2.21 24.07
C SER A 77 -6.73 -2.08 22.99
N GLU A 78 -5.58 -2.73 23.18
CA GLU A 78 -4.49 -2.74 22.18
C GLU A 78 -4.92 -3.33 20.82
N THR A 79 -5.96 -4.18 20.83
CA THR A 79 -6.58 -4.75 19.63
C THR A 79 -7.88 -4.07 19.25
N ASP A 80 -8.23 -2.93 19.87
CA ASP A 80 -9.35 -2.08 19.48
C ASP A 80 -9.07 -1.44 18.12
N TYR A 81 -9.42 -2.18 17.07
CA TYR A 81 -9.40 -1.66 15.72
C TYR A 81 -10.36 -0.47 15.62
N VAL A 82 -9.90 0.61 14.99
CA VAL A 82 -10.73 1.77 14.68
C VAL A 82 -12.03 1.29 14.02
N GLN A 83 -13.18 1.66 14.60
CA GLN A 83 -14.49 1.29 14.06
C GLN A 83 -14.59 1.74 12.60
N ALA A 84 -14.90 0.79 11.72
CA ALA A 84 -15.23 1.07 10.33
C ALA A 84 -16.45 2.02 10.29
N GLY A 85 -16.22 3.29 9.98
CA GLY A 85 -17.26 4.33 9.94
C GLY A 85 -16.99 5.60 10.76
N ALA A 86 -15.90 5.64 11.55
CA ALA A 86 -15.47 6.90 12.15
C ALA A 86 -15.13 7.92 11.03
N SER A 87 -15.60 9.17 11.18
CA SER A 87 -15.21 10.26 10.29
C SER A 87 -13.70 10.44 10.37
N HIS A 88 -12.99 10.15 9.29
CA HIS A 88 -11.53 10.27 9.26
C HIS A 88 -11.12 11.72 9.54
N SER A 89 -10.37 11.92 10.63
CA SER A 89 -9.68 13.17 10.90
C SER A 89 -8.33 13.16 10.19
N LEU A 90 -8.07 14.15 9.35
CA LEU A 90 -6.74 14.35 8.74
C LEU A 90 -5.69 14.51 9.85
N GLN A 91 -4.63 13.73 9.77
CA GLN A 91 -3.56 13.69 10.77
C GLN A 91 -2.28 14.37 10.27
N PHE A 92 -1.98 14.25 8.97
CA PHE A 92 -0.76 14.79 8.39
C PHE A 92 -1.03 16.01 7.50
N PHE A 93 -2.00 15.91 6.60
CA PHE A 93 -2.28 16.93 5.60
C PHE A 93 -3.21 18.02 6.12
N SER A 94 -3.01 19.24 5.60
CA SER A 94 -4.06 20.25 5.63
C SER A 94 -5.21 19.85 4.68
N ALA A 95 -6.39 20.47 4.81
CA ALA A 95 -7.50 20.19 3.89
C ALA A 95 -7.14 20.50 2.42
N GLU A 96 -6.31 21.53 2.19
CA GLU A 96 -5.85 21.91 0.85
C GLU A 96 -4.84 20.89 0.28
N ASP A 97 -3.85 20.49 1.09
CA ASP A 97 -2.87 19.48 0.70
C ASP A 97 -3.53 18.13 0.45
N PHE A 98 -4.52 17.78 1.28
CA PHE A 98 -5.28 16.55 1.13
C PHE A 98 -6.03 16.54 -0.21
N ASN A 99 -6.73 17.62 -0.56
CA ASN A 99 -7.38 17.74 -1.87
C ASN A 99 -6.39 17.63 -3.03
N THR A 100 -5.20 18.24 -2.89
CA THR A 100 -4.13 18.15 -3.88
C THR A 100 -3.66 16.71 -4.06
N ILE A 101 -3.39 16.01 -2.95
CA ILE A 101 -2.96 14.60 -2.97
C ILE A 101 -4.06 13.67 -3.48
N THR A 102 -5.32 13.88 -3.10
CA THR A 102 -6.45 13.09 -3.62
C THR A 102 -6.58 13.23 -5.14
N GLY A 103 -6.46 14.45 -5.68
CA GLY A 103 -6.44 14.69 -7.13
C GLY A 103 -5.23 14.04 -7.81
N PHE A 104 -4.07 14.09 -7.16
CA PHE A 104 -2.84 13.48 -7.68
C PHE A 104 -2.96 11.95 -7.72
N ILE A 105 -3.48 11.33 -6.66
CA ILE A 105 -3.77 9.89 -6.57
C ILE A 105 -4.81 9.48 -7.61
N SER A 106 -5.87 10.27 -7.80
CA SER A 106 -6.87 10.01 -8.84
C SER A 106 -6.26 10.03 -10.24
N THR A 107 -5.32 10.94 -10.48
CA THR A 107 -4.58 10.98 -11.76
C THR A 107 -3.64 9.78 -11.89
N LEU A 108 -3.02 9.35 -10.78
CA LEU A 108 -2.07 8.24 -10.68
C LEU A 108 -2.68 6.85 -10.71
N LEU A 109 -3.94 6.66 -10.37
CA LEU A 109 -4.61 5.35 -10.37
C LEU A 109 -5.75 5.28 -11.39
N GLY A 110 -6.05 6.41 -12.03
CA GLY A 110 -7.20 6.58 -12.91
C GLY A 110 -8.52 6.73 -12.14
N ASP A 111 -9.62 6.65 -12.88
CA ASP A 111 -10.96 6.85 -12.35
C ASP A 111 -11.31 5.78 -11.31
N LEU A 112 -11.39 6.17 -10.03
CA LEU A 112 -11.70 5.30 -8.89
C LEU A 112 -13.06 5.69 -8.30
N PRO A 113 -13.83 4.73 -7.76
CA PRO A 113 -14.98 5.05 -6.93
C PRO A 113 -14.57 6.00 -5.79
N GLY A 114 -15.36 7.02 -5.51
CA GLY A 114 -14.99 8.08 -4.56
C GLY A 114 -14.69 7.59 -3.15
N ASN A 115 -15.35 6.52 -2.70
CA ASN A 115 -15.04 5.87 -1.41
C ASN A 115 -13.64 5.24 -1.43
N THR A 116 -13.30 4.47 -2.46
CA THR A 116 -11.97 3.86 -2.60
C THR A 116 -10.88 4.91 -2.76
N LEU A 117 -11.12 5.96 -3.54
CA LEU A 117 -10.15 7.05 -3.67
C LEU A 117 -9.88 7.73 -2.31
N ASN A 118 -10.94 7.98 -1.54
CA ASN A 118 -10.80 8.53 -0.19
C ASN A 118 -10.04 7.56 0.74
N GLU A 119 -10.35 6.27 0.73
CA GLU A 119 -9.61 5.27 1.52
C GLU A 119 -8.10 5.27 1.19
N VAL A 120 -7.75 5.34 -0.09
CA VAL A 120 -6.34 5.40 -0.52
C VAL A 120 -5.66 6.71 -0.09
N ALA A 121 -6.35 7.85 -0.22
CA ALA A 121 -5.82 9.14 0.24
C ALA A 121 -5.63 9.16 1.77
N GLN A 122 -6.56 8.57 2.52
CA GLN A 122 -6.47 8.42 3.97
C GLN A 122 -5.34 7.49 4.41
N TRP A 123 -5.09 6.41 3.65
CA TRP A 123 -3.90 5.58 3.85
C TRP A 123 -2.61 6.40 3.75
N VAL A 124 -2.49 7.22 2.70
CA VAL A 124 -1.30 8.07 2.50
C VAL A 124 -1.16 9.11 3.62
N ASP A 125 -2.25 9.71 4.09
CA ASP A 125 -2.24 10.63 5.24
C ASP A 125 -1.71 9.95 6.51
N LEU A 126 -2.27 8.79 6.86
CA LEU A 126 -1.85 8.00 8.02
C LEU A 126 -0.39 7.56 7.91
N TRP A 127 0.03 7.10 6.74
CA TRP A 127 1.40 6.67 6.49
C TRP A 127 2.39 7.82 6.64
N CYS A 128 2.07 9.00 6.10
CA CYS A 128 2.90 10.20 6.31
C CYS A 128 2.95 10.62 7.78
N CYS A 129 1.82 10.55 8.50
CA CYS A 129 1.74 10.87 9.92
C CYS A 129 2.60 9.94 10.78
N SER A 130 2.56 8.63 10.50
CA SER A 130 3.26 7.61 11.28
C SER A 130 4.76 7.52 10.99
N ALA A 131 5.23 8.08 9.88
CA ALA A 131 6.61 7.93 9.40
C ALA A 131 7.69 8.32 10.42
N GLN A 132 7.48 9.39 11.19
CA GLN A 132 8.46 9.80 12.22
C GLN A 132 8.53 8.76 13.35
N ALA A 133 7.39 8.35 13.88
CA ALA A 133 7.32 7.36 14.95
C ALA A 133 7.91 6.01 14.50
N VAL A 134 7.66 5.58 13.27
CA VAL A 134 8.25 4.36 12.68
C VAL A 134 9.78 4.48 12.61
N ARG A 135 10.30 5.62 12.15
CA ARG A 135 11.75 5.87 12.07
C ARG A 135 12.41 5.86 13.46
N GLU A 136 11.77 6.50 14.44
CA GLU A 136 12.25 6.52 15.83
C GLU A 136 12.22 5.12 16.45
N ALA A 137 11.16 4.35 16.23
CA ALA A 137 11.08 2.96 16.67
C ALA A 137 12.18 2.10 16.03
N ALA A 138 12.41 2.25 14.73
CA ALA A 138 13.47 1.52 14.02
C ALA A 138 14.87 1.83 14.58
N ARG A 139 15.18 3.11 14.83
CA ARG A 139 16.46 3.54 15.42
C ARG A 139 16.69 3.05 16.83
N ASN A 140 15.61 2.80 17.57
CA ASN A 140 15.64 2.38 18.97
C ASN A 140 15.36 0.88 19.15
N LEU A 141 15.38 0.09 18.06
CA LEU A 141 15.29 -1.36 18.14
C LEU A 141 16.41 -1.93 19.01
N ASP A 142 16.06 -2.90 19.87
CA ASP A 142 17.06 -3.69 20.59
C ASP A 142 18.05 -4.30 19.59
N PRO A 143 19.37 -4.32 19.88
CA PRO A 143 20.37 -4.82 18.94
C PRO A 143 20.10 -6.23 18.40
N LEU A 144 19.51 -7.13 19.20
CA LEU A 144 19.15 -8.48 18.74
C LEU A 144 17.95 -8.45 17.79
N HIS A 145 16.96 -7.60 18.04
CA HIS A 145 15.83 -7.41 17.13
C HIS A 145 16.26 -6.74 15.82
N ARG A 146 17.19 -5.77 15.88
CA ARG A 146 17.79 -5.19 14.68
C ARG A 146 18.57 -6.25 13.89
N ALA A 147 19.36 -7.09 14.56
CA ALA A 147 20.11 -8.16 13.89
C ALA A 147 19.17 -9.17 13.19
N LEU A 148 18.08 -9.56 13.84
CA LEU A 148 17.05 -10.40 13.24
C LEU A 148 16.39 -9.71 12.03
N ALA A 149 16.06 -8.42 12.18
CA ALA A 149 15.52 -7.62 11.10
C ALA A 149 16.48 -7.58 9.91
N VAL A 150 17.77 -7.31 10.13
CA VAL A 150 18.79 -7.33 9.07
C VAL A 150 18.92 -8.71 8.42
N ALA A 151 18.84 -9.80 9.18
CA ALA A 151 18.92 -11.15 8.65
C ALA A 151 17.75 -11.50 7.73
N TYR A 152 16.54 -11.00 8.04
CA TYR A 152 15.34 -11.28 7.26
C TYR A 152 15.11 -10.27 6.12
N PHE A 153 15.35 -8.98 6.40
CA PHE A 153 15.03 -7.84 5.55
C PHE A 153 16.22 -7.34 4.73
N GLY A 154 17.45 -7.63 5.16
CA GLY A 154 18.69 -7.09 4.60
C GLY A 154 19.10 -5.75 5.22
N GLU A 155 20.41 -5.49 5.31
CA GLU A 155 20.96 -4.27 5.94
C GLU A 155 20.47 -2.99 5.23
N ALA A 156 20.45 -2.99 3.89
CA ALA A 156 20.05 -1.81 3.12
C ALA A 156 18.61 -1.37 3.42
N SER A 157 17.67 -2.31 3.53
CA SER A 157 16.26 -2.00 3.82
C SER A 157 16.05 -1.54 5.25
N VAL A 158 16.77 -2.13 6.23
CA VAL A 158 16.72 -1.66 7.62
C VAL A 158 17.29 -0.24 7.73
N ALA A 159 18.45 0.01 7.12
CA ALA A 159 19.07 1.32 7.10
C ALA A 159 18.20 2.37 6.38
N GLU A 160 17.48 1.98 5.32
CA GLU A 160 16.53 2.85 4.64
C GLU A 160 15.41 3.28 5.59
N ILE A 161 14.79 2.36 6.33
CA ILE A 161 13.73 2.70 7.30
C ILE A 161 14.26 3.62 8.42
N GLU A 162 15.48 3.38 8.90
CA GLU A 162 16.15 4.21 9.90
C GLU A 162 16.46 5.63 9.40
N ALA A 163 16.62 5.82 8.08
CA ALA A 163 16.98 7.09 7.47
C ALA A 163 15.81 7.83 6.79
N ALA A 164 14.80 7.11 6.31
CA ALA A 164 13.78 7.62 5.39
C ALA A 164 12.94 8.74 6.00
N ASP A 165 12.82 9.85 5.27
CA ASP A 165 11.96 10.97 5.64
C ASP A 165 10.85 11.26 4.64
N PRO A 166 9.85 10.36 4.52
CA PRO A 166 8.79 10.52 3.55
C PRO A 166 7.94 11.77 3.84
N ALA A 167 7.72 12.12 5.11
CA ALA A 167 6.97 13.31 5.50
C ALA A 167 7.59 14.59 4.91
N SER A 168 8.92 14.74 5.00
CA SER A 168 9.62 15.88 4.40
C SER A 168 9.55 15.86 2.88
N ILE A 169 9.75 14.69 2.25
CA ILE A 169 9.67 14.54 0.78
C ILE A 169 8.29 14.95 0.27
N VAL A 170 7.22 14.53 0.96
CA VAL A 170 5.84 14.84 0.58
C VAL A 170 5.54 16.32 0.71
N ARG A 171 5.88 16.97 1.82
CA ARG A 171 5.65 18.42 2.01
C ARG A 171 6.37 19.27 0.95
N GLN A 172 7.63 18.94 0.69
CA GLN A 172 8.42 19.62 -0.34
C GLN A 172 7.84 19.36 -1.73
N GLY A 173 7.45 18.11 -2.01
CA GLY A 173 6.86 17.71 -3.27
C GLY A 173 5.55 18.42 -3.59
N ILE A 174 4.64 18.56 -2.62
CA ILE A 174 3.38 19.32 -2.81
C ILE A 174 3.67 20.80 -3.08
N THR A 175 4.59 21.39 -2.32
CA THR A 175 4.99 22.80 -2.51
C THR A 175 5.56 23.02 -3.91
N GLU A 176 6.47 22.14 -4.34
CA GLU A 176 7.11 22.24 -5.65
C GLU A 176 6.13 21.93 -6.79
N LEU A 177 5.22 20.97 -6.61
CA LEU A 177 4.13 20.66 -7.54
C LEU A 177 3.25 21.88 -7.78
N ASN A 178 2.73 22.47 -6.70
CA ASN A 178 1.86 23.65 -6.80
C ASN A 178 2.58 24.85 -7.43
N ARG A 179 3.88 25.03 -7.14
CA ARG A 179 4.69 26.07 -7.80
C ARG A 179 4.76 25.86 -9.31
N ILE A 180 5.04 24.64 -9.78
CA ILE A 180 5.11 24.34 -11.22
C ILE A 180 3.75 24.54 -11.89
N CYS A 181 2.67 24.08 -11.26
CA CYS A 181 1.32 24.30 -11.78
C CYS A 181 0.97 25.79 -11.85
N GLN A 182 1.36 26.57 -10.84
CA GLN A 182 1.16 28.01 -10.82
C GLN A 182 1.97 28.71 -11.93
N ASP A 183 3.22 28.29 -12.15
CA ASP A 183 4.11 28.86 -13.16
C ASP A 183 3.64 28.51 -14.59
N GLU A 184 3.15 27.28 -14.83
CA GLU A 184 2.78 26.78 -16.16
C GLU A 184 1.30 27.07 -16.52
N HIS A 185 0.39 27.05 -15.55
CA HIS A 185 -1.07 27.10 -15.77
C HIS A 185 -1.79 28.18 -14.97
N GLY A 186 -1.09 28.90 -14.08
CA GLY A 186 -1.68 29.98 -13.26
C GLY A 186 -2.59 29.51 -12.12
N ASN A 187 -2.67 28.20 -11.86
CA ASN A 187 -3.51 27.61 -10.81
C ASN A 187 -2.74 26.52 -10.04
N ALA A 188 -3.14 26.25 -8.80
CA ALA A 188 -2.67 25.11 -8.03
C ALA A 188 -3.14 23.77 -8.65
N PHE A 189 -2.44 22.68 -8.37
CA PHE A 189 -2.70 21.38 -9.00
C PHE A 189 -4.15 20.90 -8.83
N ALA A 190 -4.71 21.06 -7.62
CA ALA A 190 -6.08 20.65 -7.31
C ALA A 190 -7.16 21.39 -8.14
N SER A 191 -6.83 22.57 -8.68
CA SER A 191 -7.74 23.41 -9.46
C SER A 191 -7.55 23.27 -10.98
N LEU A 192 -6.58 22.48 -11.43
CA LEU A 192 -6.34 22.21 -12.84
C LEU A 192 -7.41 21.31 -13.45
N ALA A 193 -7.62 21.44 -14.77
CA ALA A 193 -8.46 20.50 -15.49
C ALA A 193 -7.78 19.12 -15.58
N VAL A 194 -8.58 18.05 -15.68
CA VAL A 194 -8.07 16.66 -15.74
C VAL A 194 -6.95 16.46 -16.80
N PRO A 195 -7.05 16.98 -18.04
CA PRO A 195 -5.97 16.85 -19.01
C PRO A 195 -4.67 17.55 -18.61
N GLU A 196 -4.76 18.67 -17.89
CA GLU A 196 -3.61 19.42 -17.39
C GLU A 196 -2.95 18.68 -16.21
N GLN A 197 -3.74 18.15 -15.28
CA GLN A 197 -3.24 17.29 -14.20
C GLN A 197 -2.48 16.08 -14.75
N GLN A 198 -3.05 15.41 -15.76
CA GLN A 198 -2.39 14.29 -16.44
C GLN A 198 -1.09 14.69 -17.12
N HIS A 199 -1.05 15.87 -17.75
CA HIS A 199 0.17 16.40 -18.37
C HIS A 199 1.28 16.62 -17.34
N VAL A 200 0.95 17.28 -16.22
CA VAL A 200 1.89 17.55 -15.13
C VAL A 200 2.40 16.24 -14.50
N VAL A 201 1.52 15.31 -14.14
CA VAL A 201 1.94 14.02 -13.55
C VAL A 201 2.86 13.26 -14.49
N ARG A 202 2.55 13.23 -15.79
CA ARG A 202 3.38 12.59 -16.82
C ARG A 202 4.72 13.30 -17.02
N SER A 203 4.77 14.62 -16.91
CA SER A 203 6.04 15.35 -17.06
C SER A 203 6.97 15.02 -15.90
N ILE A 204 6.45 14.97 -14.66
CA ILE A 204 7.20 14.62 -13.45
C ILE A 204 7.70 13.17 -13.50
N SER A 205 6.88 12.22 -13.98
CA SER A 205 7.26 10.80 -14.04
C SER A 205 8.47 10.53 -14.92
N THR A 206 8.79 11.42 -15.86
CA THR A 206 9.92 11.27 -16.79
C THR A 206 11.23 11.93 -16.31
N ARG A 207 11.17 12.80 -15.29
CA ARG A 207 12.31 13.61 -14.81
C ARG A 207 13.08 12.91 -13.68
N LYS A 208 13.78 11.82 -14.00
CA LYS A 208 14.41 10.89 -13.04
C LYS A 208 15.34 11.52 -11.99
N ASP A 209 15.96 12.67 -12.28
CA ASP A 209 16.94 13.32 -11.40
C ASP A 209 16.37 14.49 -10.56
N SER A 210 15.05 14.63 -10.47
CA SER A 210 14.42 15.72 -9.72
C SER A 210 13.93 15.30 -8.32
N SER A 211 13.96 16.23 -7.35
CA SER A 211 13.28 16.09 -6.05
C SER A 211 11.82 15.70 -6.23
N LEU A 212 11.16 16.32 -7.20
CA LEU A 212 9.76 16.08 -7.52
C LEU A 212 9.50 14.67 -8.07
N HIS A 213 10.48 14.05 -8.73
CA HIS A 213 10.37 12.65 -9.14
C HIS A 213 10.42 11.70 -7.94
N LYS A 214 11.21 11.99 -6.92
CA LYS A 214 11.18 11.22 -5.65
C LYS A 214 9.81 11.31 -4.98
N PHE A 215 9.20 12.49 -4.98
CA PHE A 215 7.82 12.67 -4.52
C PHE A 215 6.84 11.82 -5.34
N PHE A 216 6.94 11.86 -6.68
CA PHE A 216 6.09 11.06 -7.56
C PHE A 216 6.21 9.56 -7.28
N GLU A 217 7.43 9.01 -7.22
CA GLU A 217 7.63 7.57 -6.98
C GLU A 217 7.11 7.16 -5.60
N LEU A 218 7.32 8.00 -4.59
CA LEU A 218 6.86 7.74 -3.23
C LEU A 218 5.33 7.73 -3.12
N ILE A 219 4.65 8.73 -3.66
CA ILE A 219 3.17 8.76 -3.67
C ILE A 219 2.61 7.65 -4.57
N ARG A 220 3.24 7.35 -5.71
CA ARG A 220 2.83 6.24 -6.58
C ARG A 220 2.87 4.91 -5.83
N ASN A 221 3.97 4.62 -5.15
CA ASN A 221 4.14 3.37 -4.42
C ASN A 221 3.12 3.24 -3.28
N GLU A 222 2.89 4.31 -2.52
CA GLU A 222 1.94 4.27 -1.41
C GLU A 222 0.47 4.33 -1.88
N ALA A 223 0.16 4.97 -2.99
CA ALA A 223 -1.16 4.92 -3.60
C ALA A 223 -1.49 3.49 -4.10
N ILE A 224 -0.52 2.82 -4.75
CA ILE A 224 -0.66 1.43 -5.18
C ILE A 224 -0.83 0.52 -3.97
N ARG A 225 -0.02 0.69 -2.92
CA ARG A 225 -0.12 -0.07 -1.68
C ARG A 225 -1.49 0.11 -1.04
N GLY A 226 -1.90 1.36 -0.80
CA GLY A 226 -3.20 1.70 -0.23
C GLY A 226 -4.36 1.12 -1.03
N TYR A 227 -4.26 1.15 -2.36
CA TYR A 227 -5.28 0.55 -3.23
C TYR A 227 -5.37 -0.96 -3.06
N TYR A 228 -4.26 -1.69 -3.14
CA TYR A 228 -4.27 -3.15 -3.05
C TYR A 228 -4.46 -3.69 -1.62
N THR A 229 -4.42 -2.83 -0.60
CA THR A 229 -4.88 -3.14 0.75
C THR A 229 -6.34 -2.74 1.01
N SER A 230 -6.96 -1.95 0.13
CA SER A 230 -8.37 -1.58 0.23
C SER A 230 -9.31 -2.75 -0.13
N ALA A 231 -10.57 -2.67 0.30
CA ALA A 231 -11.57 -3.69 -0.04
C ALA A 231 -11.76 -3.83 -1.56
N ALA A 232 -11.69 -2.72 -2.31
CA ALA A 232 -11.81 -2.73 -3.76
C ALA A 232 -10.61 -3.42 -4.43
N GLY A 233 -9.38 -3.11 -4.00
CA GLY A 233 -8.18 -3.73 -4.55
C GLY A 233 -8.06 -5.22 -4.20
N LEU A 234 -8.39 -5.61 -2.96
CA LEU A 234 -8.43 -7.03 -2.57
C LEU A 234 -9.45 -7.83 -3.38
N LYS A 235 -10.61 -7.22 -3.68
CA LYS A 235 -11.62 -7.81 -4.58
C LYS A 235 -11.10 -7.95 -6.00
N GLU A 236 -10.38 -6.95 -6.53
CA GLU A 236 -9.78 -7.00 -7.87
C GLU A 236 -8.70 -8.10 -7.97
N LEU A 237 -7.90 -8.29 -6.91
CA LEU A 237 -6.89 -9.35 -6.84
C LEU A 237 -7.49 -10.75 -6.67
N ASP A 238 -8.80 -10.87 -6.46
CA ASP A 238 -9.46 -12.09 -5.99
C ASP A 238 -8.74 -12.70 -4.77
N TYR A 239 -8.29 -11.84 -3.84
CA TYR A 239 -7.44 -12.25 -2.73
C TYR A 239 -8.13 -13.31 -1.84
N LYS A 240 -7.44 -14.44 -1.60
CA LYS A 240 -7.93 -15.57 -0.81
C LYS A 240 -7.21 -15.82 0.51
N GLY A 241 -6.26 -14.97 0.90
CA GLY A 241 -5.37 -15.25 2.05
C GLY A 241 -6.07 -15.38 3.40
N ASN A 242 -7.27 -14.83 3.56
CA ASN A 242 -8.12 -14.99 4.75
C ASN A 242 -9.29 -15.98 4.54
N THR A 243 -9.27 -16.75 3.45
CA THR A 243 -10.29 -17.76 3.17
C THR A 243 -9.91 -19.06 3.88
N TYR A 244 -10.78 -19.54 4.75
CA TYR A 244 -10.63 -20.87 5.34
C TYR A 244 -10.88 -21.94 4.27
N TYR A 245 -9.91 -22.83 4.10
CA TYR A 245 -10.05 -24.02 3.27
C TYR A 245 -10.06 -25.26 4.17
N PRO A 246 -11.15 -26.06 4.18
CA PRO A 246 -11.21 -27.29 4.97
C PRO A 246 -10.21 -28.37 4.50
N TYR A 247 -9.71 -28.23 3.26
CA TYR A 247 -8.65 -29.05 2.68
C TYR A 247 -7.68 -28.15 1.93
N CYS A 248 -6.38 -28.40 2.05
CA CYS A 248 -5.35 -27.60 1.37
C CYS A 248 -5.59 -27.63 -0.16
N PRO A 249 -5.95 -26.51 -0.80
CA PRO A 249 -6.15 -26.48 -2.23
C PRO A 249 -4.80 -26.77 -2.93
N GLY A 250 -4.75 -27.83 -3.73
CA GLY A 250 -3.54 -28.27 -4.44
C GLY A 250 -2.85 -29.51 -3.87
N CYS A 251 -3.26 -29.99 -2.69
CA CYS A 251 -2.89 -31.34 -2.26
C CYS A 251 -3.95 -32.31 -2.77
N GLU A 252 -3.63 -33.10 -3.80
CA GLU A 252 -4.40 -34.29 -4.10
C GLU A 252 -4.31 -35.20 -2.87
N SER A 253 -5.37 -35.26 -2.08
CA SER A 253 -5.52 -36.30 -1.08
C SER A 253 -5.36 -37.63 -1.82
N GLN A 254 -4.23 -38.31 -1.63
CA GLN A 254 -4.08 -39.69 -2.08
C GLN A 254 -5.22 -40.47 -1.45
N LYS A 255 -6.27 -40.70 -2.27
CA LYS A 255 -7.38 -41.57 -1.92
C LYS A 255 -6.78 -42.96 -1.80
N THR A 256 -6.58 -43.38 -0.56
CA THR A 256 -6.41 -44.78 -0.20
C THR A 256 -7.77 -45.44 -0.11
#